data_AF-A0A9P6QM14-F1
#
_entry.id   AF-A0A9P6QM14-F1
#
_cell.length_a   1.000
_cell.length_b   1.000
_cell.length_c   1.000
_cell.angle_alpha   90.00
_cell.angle_beta   90.00
_cell.angle_gamma   90.00
#
_symmetry.space_group_name_H-M   'P 1'
#
loop_
_entity.id
_entity.type
_entity.pdbx_description
1 polymer ?
#
loop_
_entity_poly.entity_id
_entity_poly.type
_entity_poly.pdbx_seq_one_letter_code
_entity_poly.pdbx_strand_id
1 'polypeptide(L)'
;MSRYGKSIPVFSSDVVGEMSPELASVSDMLQGNIHPYFSGTPAAIAANWTIAEYENKITANPTPLGMKGVISEVGWPTAPASAVYLKGSVPGLANMQTVVDGFVCQANAAGIPYYWFEFKDEPWKVNPDVPVEPFWGIFDKDGQLKIKIPDCIAP
;
A
#
# COMPACT_ATOMS: atom_id res chain seq x y z
N MET A 1 15.39 -9.60 27.62
CA MET A 1 14.01 -9.98 28.03
C MET A 1 13.21 -8.72 28.27
N SER A 2 11.97 -8.64 27.77
CA SER A 2 11.11 -7.50 28.06
C SER A 2 10.67 -7.49 29.54
N ARG A 3 10.26 -6.31 30.02
CA ARG A 3 9.76 -6.09 31.40
C ARG A 3 8.63 -7.05 31.82
N TYR A 4 7.87 -7.58 30.87
CA TYR A 4 6.69 -8.41 31.11
C TYR A 4 6.84 -9.87 30.62
N GLY A 5 8.04 -10.29 30.21
CA GLY A 5 8.25 -11.65 29.68
C GLY A 5 7.50 -11.95 28.37
N LYS A 6 7.09 -10.90 27.64
CA LYS A 6 6.44 -10.99 26.33
C LYS A 6 7.40 -10.54 25.23
N SER A 7 7.50 -11.28 24.15
CA SER A 7 8.23 -10.86 22.95
C SER A 7 7.20 -10.35 21.94
N ILE A 8 7.03 -9.03 21.87
CA ILE A 8 6.20 -8.38 20.85
C ILE A 8 7.18 -7.66 19.94
N PRO A 9 7.20 -7.96 18.63
CA PRO A 9 8.12 -7.31 17.72
C PRO A 9 7.75 -5.85 17.50
N VAL A 10 8.77 -5.02 17.26
CA VAL A 10 8.64 -3.58 17.02
C VAL A 10 8.88 -3.31 15.54
N PHE A 11 7.89 -2.70 14.89
CA PHE A 11 7.93 -2.41 13.47
C PHE A 11 7.96 -0.91 13.22
N SER A 12 8.54 -0.50 12.09
CA SER A 12 8.50 0.87 11.61
C SER A 12 7.71 0.92 10.29
N SER A 13 6.73 1.81 10.22
CA SER A 13 5.89 2.02 9.04
C SER A 13 6.12 3.43 8.49
N ASP A 14 6.53 3.55 7.24
CA ASP A 14 6.82 4.84 6.62
C ASP A 14 6.75 4.74 5.08
N VAL A 15 6.90 5.85 4.38
CA VAL A 15 7.06 5.88 2.93
C VAL A 15 8.38 5.23 2.51
N VAL A 16 8.41 4.63 1.32
CA VAL A 16 9.58 3.88 0.83
C VAL A 16 10.87 4.70 0.70
N GLY A 17 10.77 6.02 0.65
CA GLY A 17 11.93 6.93 0.66
C GLY A 17 12.68 6.94 2.00
N GLU A 18 11.98 6.68 3.10
CA GLU A 18 12.53 6.73 4.48
C GLU A 18 12.97 5.34 4.98
N MET A 19 12.82 4.29 4.17
CA MET A 19 13.24 2.93 4.48
C MET A 19 14.77 2.77 4.38
N SER A 20 15.49 3.43 5.28
CA SER A 20 16.95 3.43 5.30
C SER A 20 17.55 2.21 6.01
N PRO A 21 18.82 1.85 5.75
CA PRO A 21 19.52 0.81 6.51
C PRO A 21 19.58 1.09 8.02
N GLU A 22 19.65 2.36 8.41
CA GLU A 22 19.62 2.78 9.80
C GLU A 22 18.27 2.43 10.45
N LEU A 23 17.14 2.73 9.77
CA LEU A 23 15.82 2.37 10.25
C LEU A 23 15.64 0.84 10.33
N ALA A 24 16.15 0.10 9.35
CA ALA A 24 16.13 -1.37 9.34
C ALA A 24 16.93 -1.96 10.51
N SER A 25 18.07 -1.37 10.85
CA SER A 25 18.96 -1.87 11.90
C SER A 25 18.36 -1.84 13.31
N VAL A 26 17.33 -1.03 13.53
CA VAL A 26 16.65 -0.86 14.83
C VAL A 26 15.21 -1.39 14.84
N SER A 27 14.71 -1.86 13.68
CA SER A 27 13.36 -2.41 13.55
C SER A 27 13.43 -3.94 13.51
N ASP A 28 12.43 -4.62 14.08
CA ASP A 28 12.30 -6.07 13.91
C ASP A 28 11.81 -6.42 12.49
N MET A 29 11.01 -5.53 11.89
CA MET A 29 10.49 -5.63 10.53
C MET A 29 10.20 -4.22 9.98
N LEU A 30 10.45 -4.02 8.67
CA LEU A 30 10.03 -2.82 7.96
C LEU A 30 8.61 -2.97 7.37
N GLN A 31 7.84 -1.89 7.39
CA GLN A 31 6.52 -1.81 6.77
C GLN A 31 6.47 -0.60 5.83
N GLY A 32 6.31 -0.83 4.52
CA GLY A 32 6.30 0.27 3.54
C GLY A 32 4.90 0.71 3.15
N ASN A 33 4.68 2.02 3.20
CA ASN A 33 3.53 2.68 2.60
C ASN A 33 3.86 2.91 1.11
N ILE A 34 3.44 1.99 0.25
CA ILE A 34 3.77 1.92 -1.18
C ILE A 34 2.55 2.29 -2.02
N HIS A 35 2.34 3.60 -2.20
CA HIS A 35 1.23 4.15 -2.98
C HIS A 35 1.66 4.49 -4.43
N PRO A 36 1.36 3.64 -5.43
CA PRO A 36 1.70 3.92 -6.83
C PRO A 36 1.01 5.17 -7.41
N TYR A 37 -0.06 5.63 -6.77
CA TYR A 37 -0.70 6.89 -7.12
C TYR A 37 0.22 8.10 -6.85
N PHE A 38 0.88 8.15 -5.69
CA PHE A 38 1.76 9.26 -5.30
C PHE A 38 3.14 9.23 -5.95
N SER A 39 3.47 8.19 -6.72
CA SER A 39 4.67 8.16 -7.57
C SER A 39 4.44 8.77 -8.96
N GLY A 40 3.19 9.05 -9.34
CA GLY A 40 2.83 9.42 -10.71
C GLY A 40 2.86 8.25 -11.69
N THR A 41 2.89 7.01 -11.20
CA THR A 41 2.85 5.80 -12.03
C THR A 41 1.44 5.59 -12.59
N PRO A 42 1.25 5.40 -13.92
CA PRO A 42 -0.05 5.04 -14.48
C PRO A 42 -0.60 3.71 -13.96
N ALA A 43 -1.92 3.64 -13.78
CA ALA A 43 -2.62 2.48 -13.23
C ALA A 43 -2.26 1.17 -13.95
N ALA A 44 -2.08 1.22 -15.29
CA ALA A 44 -1.72 0.06 -16.12
C ALA A 44 -0.39 -0.62 -15.73
N ILE A 45 0.53 0.11 -15.07
CA ILE A 45 1.83 -0.42 -14.64
C ILE A 45 2.05 -0.30 -13.12
N ALA A 46 1.05 0.18 -12.38
CA ALA A 46 1.12 0.43 -10.95
C ALA A 46 1.44 -0.82 -10.12
N ALA A 47 0.82 -1.96 -10.44
CA ALA A 47 1.07 -3.21 -9.72
C ALA A 47 2.54 -3.66 -9.80
N ASN A 48 3.11 -3.66 -11.01
CA ASN A 48 4.53 -3.99 -11.22
C ASN A 48 5.46 -3.01 -10.52
N TRP A 49 5.12 -1.72 -10.55
CA TRP A 49 5.88 -0.70 -9.82
C TRP A 49 5.85 -0.95 -8.31
N THR A 50 4.69 -1.22 -7.73
CA THR A 50 4.54 -1.50 -6.29
C THR A 50 5.36 -2.71 -5.85
N ILE A 51 5.34 -3.78 -6.64
CA ILE A 51 6.15 -4.99 -6.35
C ILE A 51 7.64 -4.68 -6.42
N ALA A 52 8.07 -3.93 -7.44
CA ALA A 52 9.48 -3.52 -7.56
C ALA A 52 9.92 -2.64 -6.39
N GLU A 53 9.09 -1.71 -5.92
CA GLU A 53 9.40 -0.90 -4.74
C GLU A 53 9.49 -1.74 -3.46
N TYR A 54 8.60 -2.73 -3.28
CA TYR A 54 8.71 -3.68 -2.17
C TYR A 54 10.05 -4.43 -2.19
N GLU A 55 10.46 -4.93 -3.35
CA GLU A 55 11.73 -5.63 -3.51
C GLU A 55 12.92 -4.70 -3.21
N ASN A 56 12.94 -3.50 -3.80
CA ASN A 56 14.05 -2.57 -3.73
C ASN A 56 14.22 -1.86 -2.39
N LYS A 57 13.12 -1.67 -1.64
CA LYS A 57 13.11 -0.80 -0.46
C LYS A 57 12.90 -1.54 0.85
N ILE A 58 12.25 -2.70 0.79
CA ILE A 58 11.97 -3.51 1.98
C ILE A 58 12.80 -4.79 1.93
N THR A 59 12.69 -5.58 0.86
CA THR A 59 13.40 -6.87 0.78
C THR A 59 14.91 -6.67 0.71
N ALA A 60 15.38 -5.67 -0.05
CA ALA A 60 16.79 -5.32 -0.14
C ALA A 60 17.37 -4.65 1.12
N ASN A 61 16.54 -4.40 2.14
CA ASN A 61 16.93 -3.75 3.39
C ASN A 61 16.58 -4.61 4.62
N PRO A 62 17.29 -5.75 4.83
CA PRO A 62 16.94 -6.73 5.84
C PRO A 62 17.18 -6.22 7.26
N THR A 63 16.27 -6.58 8.18
CA THR A 63 16.40 -6.29 9.61
C THR A 63 17.27 -7.33 10.32
N PRO A 64 17.78 -7.06 11.55
CA PRO A 64 18.58 -8.02 12.31
C PRO A 64 17.86 -9.33 12.63
N LEU A 65 16.53 -9.31 12.79
CA LEU A 65 15.73 -10.53 13.00
C LEU A 65 15.41 -11.27 11.71
N GLY A 66 15.70 -10.69 10.54
CA GLY A 66 15.42 -11.29 9.24
C GLY A 66 13.92 -11.50 8.98
N MET A 67 13.04 -10.79 9.69
CA MET A 67 11.61 -10.89 9.45
C MET A 67 11.30 -10.31 8.06
N LYS A 68 10.47 -11.03 7.30
CA LYS A 68 10.01 -10.55 5.99
C LYS A 68 9.16 -9.29 6.18
N GLY A 69 9.60 -8.17 5.60
CA GLY A 69 8.85 -6.92 5.63
C GLY A 69 7.51 -6.98 4.90
N VAL A 70 6.67 -5.98 5.13
CA VAL A 70 5.27 -5.91 4.65
C VAL A 70 5.00 -4.62 3.90
N ILE A 71 4.08 -4.64 2.95
CA ILE A 71 3.49 -3.42 2.41
C ILE A 71 2.37 -2.99 3.38
N SER A 72 2.65 -2.05 4.29
CA SER A 72 1.68 -1.57 5.28
C SER A 72 0.51 -0.83 4.65
N GLU A 73 0.74 -0.17 3.51
CA GLU A 73 -0.32 0.54 2.79
C GLU A 73 -0.06 0.43 1.28
N VAL A 74 -1.06 -0.04 0.54
CA VAL A 74 -1.12 0.02 -0.93
C VAL A 74 -2.56 0.25 -1.34
N GLY A 75 -2.78 1.15 -2.30
CA GLY A 75 -4.13 1.45 -2.77
C GLY A 75 -4.14 2.33 -4.00
N TRP A 76 -5.35 2.69 -4.41
CA TRP A 76 -5.57 3.63 -5.51
C TRP A 76 -6.84 4.44 -5.25
N PRO A 77 -6.84 5.78 -5.32
CA PRO A 77 -8.03 6.57 -5.08
C PRO A 77 -9.02 6.52 -6.25
N THR A 78 -10.31 6.57 -5.94
CA THR A 78 -11.39 6.52 -6.95
C THR A 78 -11.89 7.89 -7.40
N ALA A 79 -11.58 8.96 -6.66
CA ALA A 79 -12.08 10.31 -6.93
C ALA A 79 -11.18 11.38 -6.26
N PRO A 80 -11.34 12.67 -6.63
CA PRO A 80 -12.05 13.15 -7.83
C PRO A 80 -11.18 13.00 -9.09
N ALA A 81 -11.78 12.71 -10.25
CA ALA A 81 -11.05 12.50 -11.52
C ALA A 81 -10.12 13.67 -11.93
N SER A 82 -10.39 14.89 -11.44
CA SER A 82 -9.56 16.08 -11.67
C SER A 82 -8.26 16.09 -10.88
N ALA A 83 -8.15 15.29 -9.82
CA ALA A 83 -6.95 15.18 -9.00
C ALA A 83 -5.92 14.26 -9.66
N VAL A 84 -5.49 14.58 -10.88
CA VAL A 84 -4.41 13.84 -11.52
C VAL A 84 -3.11 14.14 -10.79
N TYR A 85 -2.44 13.11 -10.28
CA TYR A 85 -1.15 13.26 -9.63
C TYR A 85 -0.01 13.10 -10.65
N LEU A 86 0.90 14.08 -10.64
CA LEU A 86 1.86 14.29 -11.71
C LEU A 86 1.15 14.19 -13.08
N LYS A 87 1.77 13.59 -14.09
CA LYS A 87 1.16 13.41 -15.42
C LYS A 87 0.74 11.96 -15.70
N GLY A 88 0.78 11.08 -14.70
CA GLY A 88 0.61 9.64 -14.91
C GLY A 88 -0.47 8.97 -14.06
N SER A 89 -0.76 9.45 -12.85
CA SER A 89 -1.72 8.79 -11.97
C SER A 89 -3.06 9.51 -11.96
N VAL A 90 -4.07 8.87 -12.56
CA VAL A 90 -5.45 9.39 -12.62
C VAL A 90 -6.32 8.63 -11.61
N PRO A 91 -6.96 9.29 -10.64
CA PRO A 91 -7.90 8.64 -9.74
C PRO A 91 -9.13 8.20 -10.53
N GLY A 92 -9.75 7.10 -10.12
CA GLY A 92 -10.92 6.59 -10.83
C GLY A 92 -11.22 5.14 -10.50
N LEU A 93 -12.49 4.76 -10.50
CA LEU A 93 -12.91 3.40 -10.19
C LEU A 93 -12.32 2.37 -11.17
N ALA A 94 -12.29 2.68 -12.47
CA ALA A 94 -11.69 1.81 -13.48
C ALA A 94 -10.18 1.63 -13.27
N ASN A 95 -9.49 2.68 -12.83
CA ASN A 95 -8.06 2.62 -12.53
C ASN A 95 -7.80 1.86 -11.23
N MET A 96 -8.63 2.03 -10.19
CA MET A 96 -8.57 1.18 -8.99
C MET A 96 -8.77 -0.30 -9.36
N GLN A 97 -9.76 -0.63 -10.18
CA GLN A 97 -9.97 -2.01 -10.63
C GLN A 97 -8.75 -2.56 -11.38
N THR A 98 -8.13 -1.75 -12.25
CA THR A 98 -6.90 -2.15 -12.97
C THR A 98 -5.76 -2.48 -12.01
N VAL A 99 -5.58 -1.67 -10.96
CA VAL A 99 -4.55 -1.89 -9.95
C VAL A 99 -4.85 -3.15 -9.14
N VAL A 100 -6.10 -3.32 -8.69
CA VAL A 100 -6.54 -4.49 -7.94
C VAL A 100 -6.32 -5.78 -8.74
N ASP A 101 -6.75 -5.79 -10.00
CA ASP A 101 -6.63 -6.95 -10.90
C ASP A 101 -5.16 -7.31 -11.18
N GLY A 102 -4.29 -6.31 -11.29
CA GLY A 102 -2.85 -6.52 -11.50
C GLY A 102 -2.07 -6.87 -10.23
N PHE A 103 -2.52 -6.43 -9.06
CA PHE A 103 -1.73 -6.51 -7.83
C PHE A 103 -2.09 -7.71 -6.96
N VAL A 104 -3.37 -7.91 -6.62
CA VAL A 104 -3.79 -8.81 -5.53
C VAL A 104 -3.31 -10.23 -5.74
N CYS A 105 -3.65 -10.85 -6.88
CA CYS A 105 -3.28 -12.23 -7.13
C CYS A 105 -1.78 -12.41 -7.38
N GLN A 106 -1.13 -11.42 -7.97
CA GLN A 106 0.32 -11.44 -8.19
C GLN A 106 1.08 -11.37 -6.87
N ALA A 107 0.70 -10.46 -5.97
CA ALA A 107 1.27 -10.34 -4.64
C ALA A 107 1.03 -11.60 -3.80
N ASN A 108 -0.19 -12.16 -3.83
CA ASN A 108 -0.51 -13.40 -3.15
C ASN A 108 0.35 -14.58 -3.64
N ALA A 109 0.46 -14.76 -4.97
CA ALA A 109 1.27 -15.81 -5.57
C ALA A 109 2.77 -15.66 -5.27
N ALA A 110 3.26 -14.43 -5.15
CA ALA A 110 4.63 -14.13 -4.73
C ALA A 110 4.84 -14.20 -3.20
N GLY A 111 3.77 -14.46 -2.43
CA GLY A 111 3.79 -14.46 -0.97
C GLY A 111 4.19 -13.12 -0.38
N ILE A 112 3.94 -12.00 -1.07
CA ILE A 112 4.21 -10.65 -0.59
C ILE A 112 3.11 -10.28 0.40
N PRO A 113 3.43 -10.02 1.68
CA PRO A 113 2.41 -9.60 2.64
C PRO A 113 2.08 -8.11 2.42
N TYR A 114 0.79 -7.77 2.47
CA TYR A 114 0.32 -6.40 2.30
C TYR A 114 -0.99 -6.13 3.05
N TYR A 115 -1.28 -4.84 3.28
CA TYR A 115 -2.60 -4.34 3.64
C TYR A 115 -3.08 -3.36 2.57
N TRP A 116 -4.27 -3.63 2.03
CA TRP A 116 -4.91 -2.70 1.10
C TRP A 116 -5.46 -1.48 1.85
N PHE A 117 -5.07 -0.29 1.40
CA PHE A 117 -5.55 1.00 1.88
C PHE A 117 -6.65 1.52 0.93
N GLU A 118 -7.92 1.49 1.28
CA GLU A 118 -8.47 1.07 2.58
C GLU A 118 -9.81 0.36 2.47
N PHE A 119 -10.36 -0.04 3.62
CA PHE A 119 -11.64 -0.75 3.67
C PHE A 119 -12.77 0.13 3.10
N LYS A 120 -12.92 1.37 3.59
CA LYS A 120 -14.08 2.21 3.31
C LYS A 120 -13.66 3.64 3.01
N ASP A 121 -14.33 4.30 2.08
CA ASP A 121 -14.16 5.74 1.89
C ASP A 121 -14.40 6.47 3.22
N GLU A 122 -13.51 7.41 3.54
CA GLU A 122 -13.48 8.13 4.82
C GLU A 122 -13.72 9.64 4.58
N PRO A 123 -15.00 10.09 4.53
CA PRO A 123 -15.36 11.48 4.19
C PRO A 123 -14.77 12.56 5.10
N TRP A 124 -14.26 12.19 6.27
CA TRP A 124 -13.67 13.12 7.23
C TRP A 124 -12.23 13.51 6.87
N LYS A 125 -11.53 12.75 6.00
CA LYS A 125 -10.17 13.02 5.52
C LYS A 125 -10.13 14.15 4.48
N VAL A 126 -10.82 15.26 4.72
CA VAL A 126 -10.86 16.39 3.79
C VAL A 126 -9.54 17.15 3.85
N ASN A 127 -8.77 17.09 2.78
CA ASN A 127 -7.53 17.85 2.61
C ASN A 127 -7.52 18.56 1.24
N PRO A 128 -7.56 19.91 1.18
CA PRO A 128 -7.49 20.64 -0.08
C PRO A 128 -6.19 20.41 -0.87
N ASP A 129 -5.07 20.17 -0.19
CA ASP A 129 -3.77 19.93 -0.82
C ASP A 129 -3.66 18.51 -1.40
N VAL A 130 -4.46 17.57 -0.85
CA VAL A 130 -4.51 16.17 -1.29
C VAL A 130 -5.98 15.75 -1.43
N PRO A 131 -6.69 16.19 -2.49
CA PRO A 131 -8.14 16.05 -2.59
C PRO A 131 -8.66 14.62 -2.75
N VAL A 132 -7.76 13.63 -2.90
CA VAL A 132 -8.10 12.21 -3.05
C VAL A 132 -8.30 11.47 -1.73
N GLU A 133 -7.83 12.04 -0.61
CA GLU A 133 -7.83 11.42 0.72
C GLU A 133 -9.16 10.78 1.16
N PRO A 134 -10.35 11.33 0.81
CA PRO A 134 -11.62 10.68 1.18
C PRO A 134 -12.00 9.41 0.41
N PHE A 135 -11.27 9.03 -0.65
CA PHE A 135 -11.79 8.17 -1.73
C PHE A 135 -10.99 6.88 -2.02
N TRP A 136 -10.26 6.36 -1.04
CA TRP A 136 -9.38 5.18 -1.15
C TRP A 136 -10.08 3.83 -0.88
N GLY A 137 -11.33 3.85 -0.40
CA GLY A 137 -12.04 2.66 0.02
C GLY A 137 -12.38 1.72 -1.15
N ILE A 138 -12.23 0.40 -0.92
CA ILE A 138 -12.86 -0.62 -1.78
C ILE A 138 -14.37 -0.66 -1.57
N PHE A 139 -14.86 -0.22 -0.40
CA PHE A 139 -16.26 0.10 -0.12
C PHE A 139 -16.46 1.62 -0.13
N ASP A 140 -17.65 2.07 -0.55
CA ASP A 140 -18.03 3.48 -0.43
C ASP A 140 -18.38 3.86 1.01
N LYS A 141 -18.66 5.16 1.23
CA LYS A 141 -19.01 5.69 2.56
C LYS A 141 -20.28 5.08 3.18
N ASP A 142 -21.07 4.33 2.43
CA ASP A 142 -22.29 3.65 2.89
C ASP A 142 -22.09 2.12 2.99
N GLY A 143 -20.87 1.62 2.72
CA GLY A 143 -20.52 0.21 2.81
C GLY A 143 -20.91 -0.60 1.58
N GLN A 144 -21.14 0.03 0.43
CA GLN A 144 -21.34 -0.67 -0.84
C GLN A 144 -20.00 -0.96 -1.50
N LEU A 145 -19.79 -2.21 -1.92
CA LEU A 145 -18.56 -2.61 -2.59
C LEU A 145 -18.45 -1.92 -3.97
N LYS A 146 -17.30 -1.29 -4.23
CA LYS A 146 -17.06 -0.49 -5.45
C LYS A 146 -16.42 -1.31 -6.58
N ILE A 147 -15.67 -2.34 -6.24
CA ILE A 147 -14.85 -3.12 -7.17
C ILE A 147 -15.29 -4.59 -7.20
N LYS A 148 -14.83 -5.32 -8.21
CA LYS A 148 -14.82 -6.78 -8.17
C LYS A 148 -13.53 -7.25 -7.50
N ILE A 149 -13.64 -7.95 -6.38
CA ILE A 149 -12.47 -8.54 -5.71
C ILE A 149 -11.97 -9.73 -6.55
N PRO A 150 -10.67 -9.81 -6.87
CA PRO A 150 -10.10 -10.93 -7.59
C PRO A 150 -10.27 -12.25 -6.84
N ASP A 151 -10.57 -13.32 -7.58
CA ASP A 151 -10.72 -14.67 -7.02
C ASP A 151 -9.38 -15.41 -7.10
N CYS A 152 -8.61 -15.34 -6.02
CA CYS A 152 -7.37 -16.06 -5.86
C CYS A 152 -7.11 -16.35 -4.39
N ILE A 153 -6.28 -17.37 -4.15
CA ILE A 153 -5.94 -17.82 -2.79
C ILE A 153 -5.19 -16.69 -2.07
N ALA A 154 -5.66 -16.34 -0.89
CA ALA A 154 -4.92 -15.46 0.03
C ALA A 154 -3.70 -16.22 0.59
N PRO A 155 -2.55 -15.54 0.79
CA PRO A 155 -1.33 -16.17 1.30
C PRO A 155 -1.48 -16.74 2.71
#